data_AF-A0A068RNU0-F1
#
_entry.id   AF-A0A068RNU0-F1
#
_cell.length_a   1.000
_cell.length_b   1.000
_cell.length_c   1.000
_cell.angle_alpha   90.00
_cell.angle_beta   90.00
_cell.angle_gamma   90.00
#
_symmetry.space_group_name_H-M   'P 1'
#
loop_
_entity.id
_entity.type
_entity.pdbx_description
1 polymer ?
#
loop_
_entity_poly.entity_id
_entity_poly.type
_entity_poly.pdbx_seq_one_letter_code
_entity_poly.pdbx_strand_id
1 'polypeptide(L)'
;MDLGYRNRNHPAHQYQQEIVKTDLVHQTIQSIHQLLRHYPHAFDLHFLTPIDPACAIPVEDAIRQLHKDTIALYRSRNVAFDSHWHWNIAWRQALSYESIAELADGDTTRIIQSCHPKCQKSVEAIYKYDLAPYMRWYPWRWFSDLVLIGSGGFSAVYAAHVALLYDASQDGQVIGQHKRPVAIKVVDEKILNEIIVQSRAFLALLFHGITVCESTGDILMITTLAEEGNLEHRIGKPVEYGLDMMNVTDIVTRLAFNLASLHDEIGMCHRNIHPANVLCSDDDYFLIDFRFSTASNEASDVIKSFMGHYGRAPYIAPEVRSAIYTEKSDIYSLGVIMWQLISGVVFPSPEVFLDAEDVYRIEWIPGVPRWYQELTMACLEPCPEHRPLAEEVGLIARKFAVSPQSEQMRVHQKDWIAYATRRREACQAHQQRWSTKGTTTTTTPSTPTTANGHGGGAAGDLIPTRNKEEDDMMMMTASRVYEFRNLPSLDELVNLPFHHRPFDAADLSGEY
;
A
#
# COMPACT_ATOMS: atom_id res chain seq x y z
N MET A 1 -5.96 53.08 35.54
CA MET A 1 -5.42 52.55 34.28
C MET A 1 -4.62 51.32 34.63
N ASP A 2 -5.14 50.12 34.37
CA ASP A 2 -4.55 49.26 33.34
C ASP A 2 -5.43 47.99 33.20
N LEU A 3 -6.12 47.89 32.07
CA LEU A 3 -6.97 46.77 31.66
C LEU A 3 -6.20 46.06 30.54
N GLY A 4 -5.43 45.02 30.88
CA GLY A 4 -4.53 44.39 29.91
C GLY A 4 -4.29 42.90 30.07
N TYR A 5 -5.05 42.17 30.88
CA TYR A 5 -4.91 40.72 31.02
C TYR A 5 -6.27 40.03 31.13
N ARG A 6 -6.89 39.74 29.97
CA ARG A 6 -7.94 38.72 29.77
C ARG A 6 -8.38 38.74 28.30
N ASN A 7 -7.86 37.83 27.46
CA ASN A 7 -8.61 37.19 26.34
C ASN A 7 -7.80 36.29 25.37
N ARG A 8 -6.73 35.59 25.80
CA ARG A 8 -6.06 34.61 24.90
C ARG A 8 -6.72 33.23 24.85
N ASN A 9 -7.61 32.89 25.80
CA ASN A 9 -8.29 31.59 25.88
C ASN A 9 -9.81 31.68 25.63
N HIS A 10 -10.29 32.73 24.94
CA HIS A 10 -11.70 32.83 24.60
C HIS A 10 -12.01 31.92 23.40
N PRO A 11 -13.09 31.10 23.40
CA PRO A 11 -13.45 30.23 22.27
C PRO A 11 -13.55 30.99 20.94
N ALA A 12 -14.03 32.22 20.98
CA ALA A 12 -14.08 33.10 19.81
C ALA A 12 -12.69 33.49 19.26
N HIS A 13 -11.63 33.51 20.07
CA HIS A 13 -10.27 33.84 19.62
C HIS A 13 -9.60 32.66 18.93
N GLN A 14 -9.78 31.43 19.42
CA GLN A 14 -9.34 30.22 18.71
C GLN A 14 -10.10 30.05 17.39
N TYR A 15 -11.42 30.22 17.42
CA TYR A 15 -12.26 30.21 16.22
C TYR A 15 -11.84 31.30 15.21
N GLN A 16 -11.55 32.51 15.67
CA GLN A 16 -11.03 33.59 14.81
C GLN A 16 -9.64 33.25 14.24
N GLN A 17 -8.75 32.62 15.00
CA GLN A 17 -7.45 32.20 14.50
C GLN A 17 -7.56 31.06 13.48
N GLU A 18 -8.48 30.11 13.68
CA GLU A 18 -8.76 29.04 12.72
C GLU A 18 -9.40 29.58 11.44
N ILE A 19 -10.36 30.51 11.55
CA ILE A 19 -10.93 31.21 10.39
C ILE A 19 -9.83 31.97 9.64
N VAL A 20 -9.01 32.77 10.34
CA VAL A 20 -7.94 33.55 9.70
C VAL A 20 -6.93 32.62 9.01
N LYS A 21 -6.59 31.48 9.61
CA LYS A 21 -5.73 30.47 8.96
C LYS A 21 -6.40 29.89 7.71
N THR A 22 -7.69 29.58 7.77
CA THR A 22 -8.46 29.00 6.65
C THR A 22 -8.61 29.99 5.50
N ASP A 23 -8.93 31.25 5.80
CA ASP A 23 -9.05 32.34 4.83
C ASP A 23 -7.72 32.63 4.13
N LEU A 24 -6.61 32.57 4.88
CA LEU A 24 -5.26 32.78 4.33
C LEU A 24 -4.85 31.64 3.40
N VAL A 25 -5.15 30.39 3.76
CA VAL A 25 -4.92 29.24 2.87
C VAL A 25 -5.76 29.38 1.61
N HIS A 26 -7.04 29.74 1.75
CA HIS A 26 -7.91 29.96 0.59
C HIS A 26 -7.39 31.08 -0.33
N GLN A 27 -6.96 32.22 0.24
CA GLN A 27 -6.33 33.30 -0.54
C GLN A 27 -5.04 32.86 -1.23
N THR A 28 -4.26 31.98 -0.58
CA THR A 28 -3.06 31.40 -1.17
C THR A 28 -3.41 30.53 -2.38
N ILE A 29 -4.43 29.66 -2.27
CA ILE A 29 -4.94 28.84 -3.37
C ILE A 29 -5.43 29.70 -4.52
N GLN A 30 -6.18 30.77 -4.25
CA GLN A 30 -6.63 31.70 -5.30
C GLN A 30 -5.47 32.38 -6.01
N SER A 31 -4.42 32.74 -5.27
CA SER A 31 -3.20 33.32 -5.86
C SER A 31 -2.45 32.30 -6.72
N ILE A 32 -2.42 31.03 -6.30
CA ILE A 32 -1.89 29.92 -7.11
C ILE A 32 -2.74 29.74 -8.38
N HIS A 33 -4.08 29.77 -8.29
CA HIS A 33 -4.97 29.68 -9.46
C HIS A 33 -4.72 30.80 -10.48
N GLN A 34 -4.45 32.02 -10.01
CA GLN A 34 -4.06 33.12 -10.90
C GLN A 34 -2.75 32.82 -11.62
N LEU A 35 -1.75 32.29 -10.91
CA LEU A 35 -0.49 31.85 -11.52
C LEU A 35 -0.71 30.72 -12.54
N LEU A 36 -1.51 29.70 -12.21
CA LEU A 36 -1.84 28.59 -13.12
C LEU A 36 -2.50 29.08 -14.41
N ARG A 37 -3.35 30.12 -14.36
CA ARG A 37 -3.96 30.74 -15.55
C ARG A 37 -2.97 31.53 -16.42
N HIS A 38 -1.91 32.09 -15.84
CA HIS A 38 -0.85 32.77 -16.60
C HIS A 38 0.14 31.78 -17.21
N TYR A 39 0.43 30.66 -16.52
CA TYR A 39 1.45 29.68 -16.92
C TYR A 39 0.89 28.26 -17.13
N PRO A 40 -0.24 28.05 -17.84
CA PRO A 40 -0.89 26.74 -17.87
C PRO A 40 -0.02 25.63 -18.48
N HIS A 41 0.84 25.98 -19.44
CA HIS A 41 1.77 25.03 -20.07
C HIS A 41 2.88 24.53 -19.15
N ALA A 42 3.21 25.25 -18.07
CA ALA A 42 4.19 24.77 -17.08
C ALA A 42 3.62 23.66 -16.18
N PHE A 43 2.29 23.47 -16.22
CA PHE A 43 1.54 22.53 -15.39
C PHE A 43 0.70 21.53 -16.22
N ASP A 44 0.99 21.39 -17.51
CA ASP A 44 0.27 20.52 -18.47
C ASP A 44 -1.26 20.79 -18.52
N LEU A 45 -1.70 22.01 -18.17
CA LEU A 45 -3.11 22.42 -18.18
C LEU A 45 -3.51 22.94 -19.57
N HIS A 46 -3.39 22.11 -20.59
CA HIS A 46 -3.57 22.50 -22.01
C HIS A 46 -4.98 23.00 -22.36
N PHE A 47 -5.98 22.72 -21.53
CA PHE A 47 -7.32 23.23 -21.72
C PHE A 47 -7.43 24.74 -21.42
N LEU A 48 -6.48 25.33 -20.71
CA LEU A 48 -6.45 26.77 -20.40
C LEU A 48 -5.71 27.57 -21.48
N THR A 49 -6.22 28.76 -21.79
CA THR A 49 -5.52 29.74 -22.62
C THR A 49 -4.71 30.67 -21.71
N PRO A 50 -3.39 30.86 -21.94
CA PRO A 50 -2.57 31.76 -21.13
C PRO A 50 -3.10 33.20 -21.11
N ILE A 51 -3.17 33.79 -19.92
CA ILE A 51 -3.47 35.22 -19.76
C ILE A 51 -2.15 36.01 -19.90
N ASP A 52 -2.12 36.95 -20.85
CA ASP A 52 -1.05 37.95 -21.04
C ASP A 52 0.38 37.39 -21.23
N PRO A 53 0.66 36.67 -22.33
CA PRO A 53 1.99 36.09 -22.59
C PRO A 53 3.10 37.11 -22.87
N ALA A 54 2.77 38.39 -23.11
CA ALA A 54 3.72 39.39 -23.59
C ALA A 54 4.59 40.02 -22.47
N CYS A 55 4.15 39.93 -21.21
CA CYS A 55 4.84 40.47 -20.03
C CYS A 55 5.27 39.39 -19.01
N ALA A 56 5.20 38.11 -19.39
CA ALA A 56 5.49 37.01 -18.48
C ALA A 56 6.99 36.90 -18.16
N ILE A 57 7.33 36.94 -16.88
CA ILE A 57 8.65 36.54 -16.36
C ILE A 57 8.77 35.00 -16.39
N PRO A 58 9.97 34.41 -16.25
CA PRO A 58 10.11 32.97 -16.09
C PRO A 58 9.20 32.43 -14.96
N VAL A 59 8.60 31.26 -15.17
CA VAL A 59 7.61 30.69 -14.23
C VAL A 59 8.21 30.47 -12.84
N GLU A 60 9.48 30.12 -12.77
CA GLU A 60 10.23 29.96 -11.52
C GLU A 60 10.36 31.27 -10.75
N ASP A 61 10.53 32.39 -11.46
CA ASP A 61 10.57 33.72 -10.86
C ASP A 61 9.18 34.16 -10.39
N ALA A 62 8.13 33.85 -11.14
CA ALA A 62 6.75 34.09 -10.75
C ALA A 62 6.37 33.28 -9.48
N ILE A 63 6.75 32.01 -9.41
CA ILE A 63 6.56 31.17 -8.21
C ILE A 63 7.34 31.72 -7.02
N ARG A 64 8.59 32.16 -7.23
CA ARG A 64 9.40 32.78 -6.16
C ARG A 64 8.76 34.06 -5.63
N GLN A 65 8.21 34.88 -6.53
CA GLN A 65 7.52 36.10 -6.17
C GLN A 65 6.23 35.79 -5.39
N LEU A 66 5.42 34.85 -5.89
CA LEU A 66 4.23 34.37 -5.21
C LEU A 66 4.55 33.88 -3.79
N HIS A 67 5.59 33.06 -3.62
CA HIS A 67 6.01 32.57 -2.29
C HIS A 67 6.38 33.72 -1.33
N LYS A 68 7.13 34.72 -1.81
CA LYS A 68 7.47 35.91 -1.01
C LYS A 68 6.22 36.70 -0.62
N ASP A 69 5.30 36.89 -1.55
CA ASP A 69 4.05 37.62 -1.32
C ASP A 69 3.13 36.87 -0.36
N THR A 70 3.07 35.54 -0.45
CA THR A 70 2.35 34.70 0.52
C THR A 70 2.96 34.84 1.91
N ILE A 71 4.28 34.76 2.08
CA ILE A 71 4.93 34.97 3.38
C ILE A 71 4.60 36.36 3.94
N ALA A 72 4.64 37.39 3.10
CA ALA A 72 4.31 38.75 3.49
C ALA A 72 2.83 38.88 3.93
N LEU A 73 1.91 38.24 3.21
CA LEU A 73 0.48 38.19 3.54
C LEU A 73 0.26 37.57 4.93
N TYR A 74 0.83 36.40 5.19
CA TYR A 74 0.70 35.73 6.50
C TYR A 74 1.28 36.58 7.63
N ARG A 75 2.47 37.16 7.43
CA ARG A 75 3.10 38.08 8.40
C ARG A 75 2.25 39.32 8.66
N SER A 76 1.62 39.90 7.64
CA SER A 76 0.73 41.06 7.78
C SER A 76 -0.50 40.78 8.65
N ARG A 77 -0.93 39.51 8.73
CA ARG A 77 -2.02 39.04 9.59
C ARG A 77 -1.53 38.47 10.93
N ASN A 78 -0.26 38.65 11.26
CA ASN A 78 0.38 38.15 12.48
C ASN A 78 0.26 36.61 12.63
N VAL A 79 0.32 35.88 11.50
CA VAL A 79 0.35 34.41 11.46
C VAL A 79 1.75 33.96 11.07
N ALA A 80 2.34 33.06 11.86
CA ALA A 80 3.62 32.45 11.53
C ALA A 80 3.48 31.57 10.28
N PHE A 81 4.35 31.77 9.30
CA PHE A 81 4.31 31.01 8.06
C PHE A 81 5.08 29.70 8.20
N ASP A 82 4.33 28.61 8.18
CA ASP A 82 4.83 27.24 8.02
C ASP A 82 4.76 26.80 6.55
N SER A 83 5.91 26.44 5.96
CA SER A 83 5.99 26.02 4.55
C SER A 83 5.29 24.68 4.27
N HIS A 84 5.19 23.77 5.23
CA HIS A 84 4.47 22.52 5.03
C HIS A 84 2.96 22.79 4.97
N TRP A 85 2.42 23.46 5.99
CA TRP A 85 0.98 23.63 6.15
C TRP A 85 0.39 24.71 5.24
N HIS A 86 1.11 25.79 4.96
CA HIS A 86 0.55 26.94 4.23
C HIS A 86 0.96 26.99 2.76
N TRP A 87 2.09 26.38 2.39
CA TRP A 87 2.56 26.36 1.00
C TRP A 87 2.32 25.02 0.34
N ASN A 88 2.89 23.94 0.88
CA ASN A 88 2.80 22.63 0.24
C ASN A 88 1.36 22.11 0.18
N ILE A 89 0.57 22.27 1.25
CA ILE A 89 -0.84 21.89 1.24
C ILE A 89 -1.67 22.76 0.29
N ALA A 90 -1.42 24.07 0.24
CA ALA A 90 -2.12 24.95 -0.69
C ALA A 90 -1.85 24.56 -2.16
N TRP A 91 -0.60 24.22 -2.51
CA TRP A 91 -0.25 23.69 -3.84
C TRP A 91 -0.85 22.31 -4.11
N ARG A 92 -0.92 21.43 -3.12
CA ARG A 92 -1.60 20.14 -3.25
C ARG A 92 -3.08 20.31 -3.57
N GLN A 93 -3.75 21.21 -2.86
CA GLN A 93 -5.17 21.50 -3.07
C GLN A 93 -5.40 22.19 -4.42
N ALA A 94 -4.61 23.22 -4.76
CA ALA A 94 -4.72 23.94 -6.03
C ALA A 94 -4.48 23.06 -7.27
N LEU A 95 -3.78 21.92 -7.11
CA LEU A 95 -3.55 20.92 -8.17
C LEU A 95 -4.44 19.68 -8.01
N SER A 96 -5.46 19.70 -7.15
CA SER A 96 -6.48 18.67 -7.10
C SER A 96 -7.36 18.70 -8.36
N TYR A 97 -7.95 17.57 -8.74
CA TYR A 97 -8.90 17.52 -9.85
C TYR A 97 -10.16 18.37 -9.58
N GLU A 98 -10.50 18.59 -8.30
CA GLU A 98 -11.54 19.53 -7.87
C GLU A 98 -11.15 20.98 -8.24
N SER A 99 -9.99 21.46 -7.81
CA SER A 99 -9.51 22.81 -8.14
C SER A 99 -9.25 22.99 -9.65
N ILE A 100 -8.80 21.94 -10.35
CA ILE A 100 -8.65 21.97 -11.81
C ILE A 100 -10.01 22.12 -12.50
N ALA A 101 -11.08 21.50 -11.98
CA ALA A 101 -12.44 21.73 -12.47
C ALA A 101 -12.89 23.18 -12.27
N GLU A 102 -12.55 23.81 -11.14
CA GLU A 102 -12.82 25.25 -10.93
C GLU A 102 -12.08 26.14 -11.94
N LEU A 103 -10.84 25.79 -12.31
CA LEU A 103 -10.09 26.50 -13.36
C LEU A 103 -10.77 26.39 -14.73
N ALA A 104 -11.51 25.30 -14.97
CA ALA A 104 -12.29 25.06 -16.19
C ALA A 104 -13.74 25.56 -16.09
N ASP A 105 -14.08 26.42 -15.12
CA ASP A 105 -15.43 26.93 -14.88
C ASP A 105 -16.47 25.81 -14.64
N GLY A 106 -16.03 24.68 -14.09
CA GLY A 106 -16.86 23.48 -13.85
C GLY A 106 -17.04 22.58 -15.07
N ASP A 107 -16.47 22.91 -16.24
CA ASP A 107 -16.56 22.10 -17.45
C ASP A 107 -15.55 20.94 -17.43
N THR A 108 -15.94 19.85 -16.76
CA THR A 108 -15.15 18.61 -16.71
C THR A 108 -15.01 17.95 -18.08
N THR A 109 -15.94 18.20 -19.01
CA THR A 109 -15.86 17.65 -20.38
C THR A 109 -14.68 18.24 -21.12
N ARG A 110 -14.44 19.55 -20.98
CA ARG A 110 -13.27 20.23 -21.55
C ARG A 110 -11.95 19.66 -21.03
N ILE A 111 -11.88 19.34 -19.73
CA ILE A 111 -10.70 18.72 -19.11
C ILE A 111 -10.47 17.34 -19.71
N ILE A 112 -11.50 16.48 -19.71
CA ILE A 112 -11.44 15.12 -20.24
C ILE A 112 -11.02 15.13 -21.71
N GLN A 113 -11.59 16.00 -22.53
CA GLN A 113 -11.25 16.11 -23.96
C GLN A 113 -9.83 16.62 -24.22
N SER A 114 -9.24 17.38 -23.28
CA SER A 114 -7.85 17.81 -23.37
C SER A 114 -6.84 16.71 -23.04
N CYS A 115 -7.28 15.66 -22.35
CA CYS A 115 -6.46 14.49 -22.03
C CYS A 115 -6.31 13.54 -23.23
N HIS A 116 -5.24 12.75 -23.23
CA HIS A 116 -5.01 11.71 -24.23
C HIS A 116 -6.20 10.72 -24.31
N PRO A 117 -6.67 10.30 -25.51
CA PRO A 117 -7.88 9.46 -25.65
C PRO A 117 -7.90 8.19 -24.78
N LYS A 118 -6.73 7.58 -24.57
CA LYS A 118 -6.56 6.37 -23.75
C LYS A 118 -6.93 6.57 -22.27
N CYS A 119 -6.73 7.77 -21.72
CA CYS A 119 -6.95 8.06 -20.30
C CYS A 119 -8.30 8.72 -20.00
N GLN A 120 -9.06 9.12 -21.02
CA GLN A 120 -10.31 9.87 -20.85
C GLN A 120 -11.33 9.18 -19.95
N LYS A 121 -11.57 7.87 -20.14
CA LYS A 121 -12.52 7.10 -19.32
C LYS A 121 -12.15 7.08 -17.83
N SER A 122 -10.86 7.00 -17.54
CA SER A 122 -10.38 6.97 -16.16
C SER A 122 -10.43 8.36 -15.53
N VAL A 123 -10.15 9.43 -16.29
CA VAL A 123 -10.35 10.81 -15.82
C VAL A 123 -11.85 11.10 -15.59
N GLU A 124 -12.72 10.61 -16.46
CA GLU A 124 -14.18 10.68 -16.27
C GLU A 124 -14.60 9.96 -14.98
N ALA A 125 -14.02 8.78 -14.70
CA ALA A 125 -14.29 8.04 -13.48
C ALA A 125 -13.90 8.80 -12.21
N ILE A 126 -12.81 9.60 -12.23
CA ILE A 126 -12.41 10.43 -11.08
C ILE A 126 -13.55 11.38 -10.68
N TYR A 127 -14.18 12.03 -11.66
CA TYR A 127 -15.32 12.91 -11.39
C TYR A 127 -16.60 12.15 -11.05
N LYS A 128 -16.86 11.03 -11.74
CA LYS A 128 -18.06 10.22 -11.53
C LYS A 128 -18.13 9.60 -10.14
N TYR A 129 -17.00 9.24 -9.55
CA TYR A 129 -16.91 8.59 -8.24
C TYR A 129 -16.50 9.54 -7.10
N ASP A 130 -16.64 10.85 -7.32
CA ASP A 130 -16.32 11.90 -6.32
C ASP A 130 -14.89 11.81 -5.77
N LEU A 131 -13.94 11.39 -6.62
CA LEU A 131 -12.53 11.25 -6.25
C LEU A 131 -11.74 12.53 -6.47
N ALA A 132 -12.30 13.51 -7.18
CA ALA A 132 -11.63 14.75 -7.55
C ALA A 132 -10.95 15.52 -6.40
N PRO A 133 -11.52 15.58 -5.17
CA PRO A 133 -10.86 16.22 -4.02
C PRO A 133 -9.60 15.48 -3.53
N TYR A 134 -9.54 14.16 -3.76
CA TYR A 134 -8.47 13.29 -3.28
C TYR A 134 -7.41 13.01 -4.37
N MET A 135 -7.74 13.25 -5.64
CA MET A 135 -6.84 13.06 -6.76
C MET A 135 -6.08 14.34 -7.04
N ARG A 136 -4.76 14.25 -6.89
CA ARG A 136 -3.86 15.33 -7.25
C ARG A 136 -3.23 15.10 -8.62
N TRP A 137 -3.19 16.14 -9.45
CA TRP A 137 -2.50 16.15 -10.74
C TRP A 137 -1.01 16.47 -10.58
N TYR A 138 -0.18 15.73 -11.32
CA TYR A 138 1.24 16.02 -11.51
C TYR A 138 1.55 16.10 -13.00
N PRO A 139 2.12 17.22 -13.47
CA PRO A 139 2.66 17.32 -14.82
C PRO A 139 3.70 16.23 -15.10
N TRP A 140 3.64 15.64 -16.28
CA TRP A 140 4.52 14.53 -16.67
C TRP A 140 6.00 14.95 -16.67
N ARG A 141 6.25 16.20 -17.05
CA ARG A 141 7.59 16.78 -17.16
C ARG A 141 8.33 16.92 -15.83
N TRP A 142 7.63 16.74 -14.70
CA TRP A 142 8.24 16.78 -13.38
C TRP A 142 8.97 15.49 -13.04
N PHE A 143 8.75 14.41 -13.81
CA PHE A 143 9.34 13.11 -13.56
C PHE A 143 10.60 12.87 -14.39
N SER A 144 11.58 12.21 -13.78
CA SER A 144 12.85 11.84 -14.41
C SER A 144 13.37 10.52 -13.84
N ASP A 145 14.39 9.94 -14.49
CA ASP A 145 15.13 8.76 -14.01
C ASP A 145 14.24 7.52 -13.78
N LEU A 146 13.30 7.23 -14.68
CA LEU A 146 12.40 6.08 -14.58
C LEU A 146 13.17 4.76 -14.73
N VAL A 147 13.17 3.95 -13.67
CA VAL A 147 13.80 2.63 -13.62
C VAL A 147 12.75 1.58 -13.25
N LEU A 148 12.59 0.54 -14.07
CA LEU A 148 11.68 -0.57 -13.75
C LEU A 148 12.17 -1.31 -12.49
N ILE A 149 11.37 -1.32 -11.44
CA ILE A 149 11.68 -2.01 -10.17
C ILE A 149 10.82 -3.24 -9.91
N GLY A 150 9.71 -3.39 -10.64
CA GLY A 150 8.86 -4.58 -10.54
C GLY A 150 7.85 -4.65 -11.68
N SER A 151 7.55 -5.86 -12.11
CA SER A 151 6.48 -6.13 -13.09
C SER A 151 5.76 -7.41 -12.69
N GLY A 152 4.44 -7.33 -12.56
CA GLY A 152 3.58 -8.50 -12.32
C GLY A 152 2.55 -8.67 -13.44
N GLY A 153 1.63 -9.63 -13.27
CA GLY A 153 0.57 -9.90 -14.26
C GLY A 153 -0.41 -8.75 -14.50
N PHE A 154 -0.35 -7.69 -13.69
CA PHE A 154 -1.35 -6.62 -13.68
C PHE A 154 -0.80 -5.19 -13.84
N SER A 155 0.49 -4.94 -13.56
CA SER A 155 1.09 -3.61 -13.72
C SER A 155 2.62 -3.68 -13.66
N ALA A 156 3.26 -2.67 -14.26
CA ALA A 156 4.67 -2.37 -14.09
C ALA A 156 4.83 -1.20 -13.11
N VAL A 157 5.83 -1.29 -12.25
CA VAL A 157 6.19 -0.30 -11.24
C VAL A 157 7.61 0.20 -11.52
N TYR A 158 7.76 1.51 -11.54
CA TYR A 158 9.01 2.21 -11.79
C TYR A 158 9.40 3.02 -10.56
N ALA A 159 10.67 3.00 -10.17
CA ALA A 159 11.24 4.07 -9.36
C ALA A 159 11.49 5.29 -10.26
N ALA A 160 11.25 6.48 -9.75
CA ALA A 160 11.49 7.73 -10.47
C ALA A 160 11.81 8.86 -9.50
N HIS A 161 12.27 9.99 -10.03
CA HIS A 161 12.39 11.24 -9.28
C HIS A 161 11.34 12.24 -9.74
N VAL A 162 10.66 12.88 -8.79
CA VAL A 162 9.78 14.03 -9.05
C VAL A 162 10.43 15.32 -8.58
N ALA A 163 10.39 16.35 -9.42
CA ALA A 163 10.86 17.71 -9.11
C ALA A 163 9.68 18.68 -9.16
N LEU A 164 9.23 19.14 -8.00
CA LEU A 164 8.04 20.00 -7.89
C LEU A 164 8.47 21.45 -8.15
N LEU A 165 7.92 22.10 -9.19
CA LEU A 165 8.29 23.47 -9.56
C LEU A 165 8.10 24.49 -8.44
N TYR A 166 7.26 24.19 -7.45
CA TYR A 166 6.97 25.08 -6.34
C TYR A 166 7.72 24.72 -5.05
N ASP A 167 8.59 23.70 -5.06
CA ASP A 167 9.44 23.40 -3.91
C ASP A 167 10.39 24.58 -3.67
N ALA A 168 10.13 25.32 -2.59
CA ALA A 168 10.95 26.44 -2.15
C ALA A 168 12.17 25.88 -1.42
N SER A 169 13.36 26.26 -1.87
CA SER A 169 14.62 25.94 -1.19
C SER A 169 14.65 26.56 0.21
N GLN A 170 14.89 25.74 1.22
CA GLN A 170 15.73 26.17 2.33
C GLN A 170 17.17 26.22 1.81
N ASP A 171 17.90 27.29 2.13
CA ASP A 171 19.36 27.41 1.95
C ASP A 171 19.94 27.32 0.52
N GLY A 172 19.55 28.24 -0.36
CA GLY A 172 20.36 28.59 -1.55
C GLY A 172 20.34 27.62 -2.73
N GLN A 173 19.48 26.60 -2.73
CA GLN A 173 19.18 25.78 -3.91
C GLN A 173 18.21 26.50 -4.87
N VAL A 174 18.27 26.13 -6.15
CA VAL A 174 17.36 26.66 -7.19
C VAL A 174 15.99 25.99 -7.06
N ILE A 175 14.92 26.78 -7.13
CA ILE A 175 13.52 26.30 -7.10
C ILE A 175 13.29 25.24 -8.18
N GLY A 176 12.54 24.19 -7.84
CA GLY A 176 12.17 23.14 -8.79
C GLY A 176 13.30 22.16 -9.14
N GLN A 177 14.43 22.19 -8.43
CA GLN A 177 15.53 21.24 -8.65
C GLN A 177 15.62 20.13 -7.60
N HIS A 178 14.89 20.24 -6.49
CA HIS A 178 14.86 19.20 -5.48
C HIS A 178 14.12 17.97 -6.01
N LYS A 179 14.88 16.89 -6.22
CA LYS A 179 14.36 15.61 -6.70
C LYS A 179 13.98 14.72 -5.52
N ARG A 180 12.72 14.29 -5.47
CA ARG A 180 12.21 13.35 -4.47
C ARG A 180 11.99 11.98 -5.10
N PRO A 181 12.43 10.87 -4.48
CA PRO A 181 12.13 9.55 -5.00
C PRO A 181 10.63 9.24 -4.87
N VAL A 182 10.07 8.60 -5.88
CA VAL A 182 8.67 8.13 -5.93
C VAL A 182 8.61 6.79 -6.64
N ALA A 183 7.58 6.02 -6.35
CA ALA A 183 7.18 4.88 -7.16
C ALA A 183 6.05 5.30 -8.12
N ILE A 184 6.12 4.83 -9.36
CA ILE A 184 5.15 5.10 -10.41
C ILE A 184 4.61 3.78 -10.92
N LYS A 185 3.29 3.57 -10.79
CA LYS A 185 2.59 2.36 -11.19
C LYS A 185 1.69 2.65 -12.39
N VAL A 186 1.78 1.83 -13.44
CA VAL A 186 0.89 1.96 -14.60
C VAL A 186 -0.55 1.56 -14.21
N VAL A 187 -1.51 2.42 -14.49
CA VAL A 187 -2.92 2.26 -14.12
C VAL A 187 -3.70 1.62 -15.26
N ASP A 188 -4.47 0.58 -14.95
CA ASP A 188 -5.51 0.03 -15.82
C ASP A 188 -6.91 0.32 -15.24
N GLU A 189 -7.98 -0.06 -15.96
CA GLU A 189 -9.37 0.22 -15.55
C GLU A 189 -9.74 -0.36 -14.16
N LYS A 190 -9.05 -1.41 -13.66
CA LYS A 190 -9.33 -2.05 -12.37
C LYS A 190 -8.62 -1.37 -11.19
N ILE A 191 -7.63 -0.50 -11.44
CA ILE A 191 -6.92 0.25 -10.40
C ILE A 191 -7.76 1.41 -9.85
N LEU A 192 -8.86 1.81 -10.50
CA LEU A 192 -9.82 2.76 -9.90
C LEU A 192 -10.31 2.28 -8.53
N ASN A 193 -10.51 0.97 -8.37
CA ASN A 193 -10.88 0.40 -7.07
C ASN A 193 -9.74 0.54 -6.05
N GLU A 194 -8.50 0.26 -6.45
CA GLU A 194 -7.32 0.48 -5.60
C GLU A 194 -7.19 1.94 -5.19
N ILE A 195 -7.40 2.88 -6.11
CA ILE A 195 -7.39 4.32 -5.86
C ILE A 195 -8.53 4.71 -4.91
N ILE A 196 -9.76 4.21 -5.11
CA ILE A 196 -10.91 4.47 -4.23
C ILE A 196 -10.61 3.98 -2.82
N VAL A 197 -10.18 2.73 -2.67
CA VAL A 197 -9.88 2.15 -1.36
C VAL A 197 -8.73 2.91 -0.71
N GLN A 198 -7.59 3.10 -1.38
CA GLN A 198 -6.46 3.82 -0.80
C GLN A 198 -6.82 5.25 -0.41
N SER A 199 -7.59 5.97 -1.24
CA SER A 199 -8.01 7.35 -0.94
C SER A 199 -8.92 7.46 0.29
N ARG A 200 -9.68 6.40 0.61
CA ARG A 200 -10.61 6.35 1.75
C ARG A 200 -10.03 5.67 2.98
N ALA A 201 -9.10 4.74 2.79
CA ALA A 201 -8.61 3.82 3.81
C ALA A 201 -7.36 4.26 4.53
N PHE A 202 -6.43 4.76 3.76
CA PHE A 202 -5.11 5.12 4.23
C PHE A 202 -4.97 6.56 3.81
N LEU A 203 -5.29 7.50 4.71
CA LEU A 203 -5.05 8.92 4.47
C LEU A 203 -3.65 9.10 3.86
N ALA A 204 -3.60 9.38 2.56
CA ALA A 204 -2.55 10.08 1.81
C ALA A 204 -1.06 9.68 2.00
N LEU A 205 -0.72 8.62 2.73
CA LEU A 205 0.69 8.32 3.06
C LEU A 205 1.41 7.64 1.91
N LEU A 206 0.76 6.72 1.20
CA LEU A 206 1.36 6.09 0.03
C LEU A 206 0.96 6.77 -1.27
N PHE A 207 -0.30 7.15 -1.46
CA PHE A 207 -0.75 7.72 -2.74
C PHE A 207 -0.57 9.23 -2.78
N HIS A 208 0.19 9.72 -3.75
CA HIS A 208 0.49 11.15 -3.91
C HIS A 208 -0.38 11.84 -4.95
N GLY A 209 -0.86 11.10 -5.96
CA GLY A 209 -1.68 11.60 -7.06
C GLY A 209 -1.44 10.82 -8.36
N ILE A 210 -1.82 11.43 -9.48
CA ILE A 210 -1.69 10.82 -10.81
C ILE A 210 -0.99 11.73 -11.81
N THR A 211 -0.41 11.12 -12.83
CA THR A 211 0.11 11.77 -14.02
C THR A 211 -0.28 10.97 -15.27
N VAL A 212 -0.08 11.51 -16.46
CA VAL A 212 -0.29 10.83 -17.74
C VAL A 212 1.01 10.81 -18.51
N CYS A 213 1.48 9.63 -18.91
CA CYS A 213 2.65 9.51 -19.76
C CYS A 213 2.39 10.13 -21.12
N GLU A 214 3.12 11.20 -21.49
CA GLU A 214 2.94 11.89 -22.77
C GLU A 214 3.12 10.96 -23.99
N SER A 215 4.05 9.99 -23.91
CA SER A 215 4.38 9.12 -25.06
C SER A 215 3.40 7.95 -25.27
N THR A 216 2.82 7.41 -24.20
CA THR A 216 1.94 6.23 -24.28
C THR A 216 0.47 6.54 -24.00
N GLY A 217 0.20 7.68 -23.36
CA GLY A 217 -1.12 8.06 -22.88
C GLY A 217 -1.60 7.24 -21.68
N ASP A 218 -0.71 6.47 -21.04
CA ASP A 218 -1.04 5.70 -19.84
C ASP A 218 -1.22 6.63 -18.64
N ILE A 219 -2.25 6.37 -17.84
CA ILE A 219 -2.35 6.97 -16.50
C ILE A 219 -1.36 6.25 -15.61
N LEU A 220 -0.67 7.04 -14.81
CA LEU A 220 0.31 6.57 -13.86
C LEU A 220 -0.06 7.05 -12.47
N MET A 221 -0.12 6.10 -11.54
CA MET A 221 -0.34 6.34 -10.12
C MET A 221 1.01 6.62 -9.48
N ILE A 222 1.10 7.73 -8.74
CA ILE A 222 2.31 8.14 -8.05
C ILE A 222 2.16 7.78 -6.58
N THR A 223 3.13 7.03 -6.07
CA THR A 223 3.17 6.63 -4.67
C THR A 223 4.54 6.88 -4.04
N THR A 224 4.61 6.77 -2.72
CA THR A 224 5.88 6.73 -2.00
C THR A 224 6.70 5.52 -2.45
N LEU A 225 8.00 5.71 -2.63
CA LEU A 225 8.95 4.63 -2.87
C LEU A 225 9.34 3.99 -1.54
N ALA A 226 9.05 2.71 -1.37
CA ALA A 226 9.52 1.93 -0.22
C ALA A 226 10.94 1.43 -0.49
N GLU A 227 11.95 2.13 0.05
CA GLU A 227 13.37 1.83 -0.20
C GLU A 227 13.80 0.46 0.33
N GLU A 228 13.18 0.00 1.43
CA GLU A 228 13.42 -1.33 2.01
C GLU A 228 12.67 -2.47 1.29
N GLY A 229 11.98 -2.15 0.18
CA GLY A 229 11.25 -3.12 -0.64
C GLY A 229 10.02 -3.67 0.06
N ASN A 230 9.79 -4.99 -0.10
CA ASN A 230 8.61 -5.66 0.46
C ASN A 230 8.99 -6.73 1.50
N LEU A 231 7.99 -7.14 2.28
CA LEU A 231 8.17 -8.09 3.38
C LEU A 231 8.62 -9.46 2.89
N GLU A 232 8.30 -9.87 1.66
CA GLU A 232 8.81 -11.12 1.09
C GLU A 232 10.33 -11.11 0.95
N HIS A 233 10.89 -10.03 0.41
CA HIS A 233 12.33 -9.85 0.34
C HIS A 233 12.96 -9.91 1.73
N ARG A 234 12.33 -9.24 2.71
CA ARG A 234 12.79 -9.24 4.11
C ARG A 234 12.78 -10.63 4.75
N ILE A 235 11.70 -11.41 4.56
CA ILE A 235 11.60 -12.81 5.04
C ILE A 235 12.67 -13.69 4.39
N GLY A 236 12.98 -13.45 3.11
CA GLY A 236 13.99 -14.18 2.36
C GLY A 236 15.44 -13.93 2.81
N LYS A 237 15.74 -12.83 3.52
CA LYS A 237 17.11 -12.52 3.99
C LYS A 237 17.65 -13.64 4.90
N PRO A 238 18.95 -13.96 4.86
CA PRO A 238 19.56 -14.99 5.71
C PRO A 238 19.31 -14.75 7.20
N VAL A 239 19.22 -15.82 7.98
CA VAL A 239 19.09 -15.74 9.44
C VAL A 239 20.46 -15.42 10.02
N GLU A 240 20.75 -14.15 10.27
CA GLU A 240 22.04 -13.69 10.80
C GLU A 240 22.07 -13.57 12.34
N TYR A 241 20.97 -13.11 12.95
CA TYR A 241 20.92 -12.72 14.37
C TYR A 241 19.75 -13.36 15.13
N GLY A 242 19.50 -14.65 14.91
CA GLY A 242 18.46 -15.41 15.62
C GLY A 242 17.03 -14.81 15.50
N LEU A 243 16.08 -15.32 16.30
CA LEU A 243 14.69 -14.88 16.24
C LEU A 243 14.46 -13.59 17.03
N ASP A 244 14.17 -12.49 16.33
CA ASP A 244 13.77 -11.22 16.94
C ASP A 244 12.24 -11.15 17.09
N MET A 245 11.75 -11.66 18.22
CA MET A 245 10.33 -11.62 18.53
C MET A 245 9.79 -10.20 18.66
N MET A 246 10.59 -9.21 19.09
CA MET A 246 10.12 -7.84 19.23
C MET A 246 9.76 -7.26 17.86
N ASN A 247 10.67 -7.37 16.89
CA ASN A 247 10.40 -6.94 15.53
C ASN A 247 9.26 -7.74 14.88
N VAL A 248 9.18 -9.06 15.11
CA VAL A 248 8.07 -9.87 14.59
C VAL A 248 6.73 -9.40 15.18
N THR A 249 6.66 -9.16 16.49
CA THR A 249 5.42 -8.67 17.11
C THR A 249 5.03 -7.30 16.61
N ASP A 250 5.98 -6.40 16.38
CA ASP A 250 5.71 -5.07 15.83
C ASP A 250 5.11 -5.14 14.43
N ILE A 251 5.68 -5.97 13.54
CA ILE A 251 5.12 -6.23 12.19
C ILE A 251 3.67 -6.72 12.30
N VAL A 252 3.43 -7.75 13.11
CA VAL A 252 2.09 -8.35 13.26
C VAL A 252 1.10 -7.32 13.81
N THR A 253 1.49 -6.57 14.84
CA THR A 253 0.66 -5.53 15.44
C THR A 253 0.25 -4.48 14.41
N ARG A 254 1.19 -3.96 13.61
CA ARG A 254 0.91 -2.94 12.59
C ARG A 254 0.03 -3.46 11.46
N LEU A 255 0.33 -4.64 10.94
CA LEU A 255 -0.50 -5.26 9.89
C LEU A 255 -1.92 -5.56 10.38
N ALA A 256 -2.06 -6.04 11.61
CA ALA A 256 -3.35 -6.32 12.21
C ALA A 256 -4.18 -5.04 12.41
N PHE A 257 -3.58 -3.94 12.87
CA PHE A 257 -4.30 -2.67 12.98
C PHE A 257 -4.63 -2.04 11.63
N ASN A 258 -3.75 -2.14 10.62
CA ASN A 258 -4.07 -1.73 9.25
C ASN A 258 -5.30 -2.49 8.71
N LEU A 259 -5.41 -3.79 9.00
CA LEU A 259 -6.59 -4.57 8.63
C LEU A 259 -7.82 -4.20 9.46
N ALA A 260 -7.68 -3.94 10.75
CA ALA A 260 -8.78 -3.49 11.60
C ALA A 260 -9.39 -2.20 11.06
N SER A 261 -8.58 -1.19 10.73
CA SER A 261 -9.09 0.04 10.11
C SER A 261 -9.77 -0.24 8.77
N LEU A 262 -9.19 -1.10 7.90
CA LEU A 262 -9.82 -1.48 6.62
C LEU A 262 -11.17 -2.17 6.81
N HIS A 263 -11.27 -3.08 7.77
CA HIS A 263 -12.45 -3.89 8.07
C HIS A 263 -13.53 -3.04 8.75
N ASP A 264 -13.19 -2.33 9.82
CA ASP A 264 -14.16 -1.72 10.73
C ASP A 264 -14.52 -0.28 10.35
N GLU A 265 -13.56 0.54 9.91
CA GLU A 265 -13.80 1.95 9.59
C GLU A 265 -14.37 2.13 8.17
N ILE A 266 -14.01 1.23 7.25
CA ILE A 266 -14.32 1.36 5.82
C ILE A 266 -15.32 0.30 5.36
N GLY A 267 -15.34 -0.86 6.01
CA GLY A 267 -16.20 -1.97 5.63
C GLY A 267 -15.73 -2.72 4.39
N MET A 268 -14.41 -2.85 4.18
CA MET A 268 -13.84 -3.55 3.02
C MET A 268 -12.93 -4.68 3.43
N CYS A 269 -12.83 -5.72 2.60
CA CYS A 269 -11.79 -6.76 2.71
C CYS A 269 -10.67 -6.47 1.71
N HIS A 270 -9.43 -6.83 2.03
CA HIS A 270 -8.29 -6.67 1.12
C HIS A 270 -8.27 -7.73 0.01
N ARG A 271 -8.45 -9.02 0.36
CA ARG A 271 -8.52 -10.19 -0.54
C ARG A 271 -7.24 -10.57 -1.30
N ASN A 272 -6.11 -9.90 -1.07
CA ASN A 272 -4.83 -10.20 -1.74
C ASN A 272 -3.62 -9.98 -0.80
N ILE A 273 -3.75 -10.42 0.45
CA ILE A 273 -2.72 -10.24 1.47
C ILE A 273 -1.64 -11.31 1.31
N HIS A 274 -0.41 -10.86 1.12
CA HIS A 274 0.78 -11.70 1.14
C HIS A 274 2.03 -10.80 1.31
N PRO A 275 3.22 -11.34 1.67
CA PRO A 275 4.40 -10.54 1.97
C PRO A 275 4.87 -9.63 0.82
N ALA A 276 4.68 -10.02 -0.45
CA ALA A 276 5.00 -9.13 -1.57
C ALA A 276 4.08 -7.90 -1.71
N ASN A 277 2.91 -7.90 -1.04
CA ASN A 277 1.98 -6.77 -0.96
C ASN A 277 2.06 -6.05 0.40
N VAL A 278 3.15 -6.25 1.13
CA VAL A 278 3.48 -5.47 2.33
C VAL A 278 4.77 -4.72 2.04
N LEU A 279 4.69 -3.41 1.84
CA LEU A 279 5.87 -2.56 1.70
C LEU A 279 6.51 -2.32 3.07
N CYS A 280 7.83 -2.38 3.12
CA CYS A 280 8.63 -2.06 4.29
C CYS A 280 9.15 -0.62 4.16
N SER A 281 8.96 0.18 5.19
CA SER A 281 9.56 1.50 5.36
C SER A 281 10.33 1.53 6.68
N ASP A 282 11.23 2.49 6.87
CA ASP A 282 12.08 2.58 8.07
C ASP A 282 11.28 2.48 9.38
N ASP A 283 10.10 3.12 9.43
CA ASP A 283 9.27 3.20 10.63
C ASP A 283 7.93 2.47 10.53
N ASP A 284 7.60 1.80 9.42
CA ASP A 284 6.26 1.20 9.23
C ASP A 284 6.15 0.10 8.17
N TYR A 285 4.99 -0.58 8.15
CA TYR A 285 4.61 -1.60 7.17
C TYR A 285 3.26 -1.27 6.55
N PHE A 286 3.24 -1.16 5.22
CA PHE A 286 2.04 -0.75 4.50
C PHE A 286 1.48 -1.86 3.63
N LEU A 287 0.19 -2.15 3.79
CA LEU A 287 -0.55 -2.98 2.84
C LEU A 287 -0.76 -2.20 1.53
N ILE A 288 -0.55 -2.88 0.41
CA ILE A 288 -0.74 -2.33 -0.94
C ILE A 288 -1.55 -3.28 -1.82
N ASP A 289 -1.91 -2.82 -3.01
CA ASP A 289 -2.63 -3.61 -4.02
C ASP A 289 -4.08 -3.96 -3.63
N PHE A 290 -4.86 -2.91 -3.35
CA PHE A 290 -6.30 -2.96 -3.04
C PHE A 290 -7.18 -3.18 -4.27
N ARG A 291 -6.62 -3.65 -5.39
CA ARG A 291 -7.36 -3.85 -6.65
C ARG A 291 -8.54 -4.80 -6.49
N PHE A 292 -8.39 -5.77 -5.59
CA PHE A 292 -9.41 -6.79 -5.32
C PHE A 292 -10.26 -6.47 -4.09
N SER A 293 -10.08 -5.30 -3.49
CA SER A 293 -10.78 -4.96 -2.27
C SER A 293 -12.25 -4.67 -2.53
N THR A 294 -13.15 -5.31 -1.80
CA THR A 294 -14.60 -5.06 -1.91
C THR A 294 -15.25 -5.21 -0.55
N ALA A 295 -16.53 -4.87 -0.42
CA ALA A 295 -17.26 -5.16 0.80
C ALA A 295 -17.34 -6.69 1.04
N SER A 296 -17.50 -7.05 2.30
CA SER A 296 -17.63 -8.45 2.72
C SER A 296 -18.85 -9.11 2.11
N ASN A 297 -18.76 -10.41 1.83
CA ASN A 297 -19.82 -11.22 1.22
C ASN A 297 -20.31 -10.77 -0.16
N GLU A 298 -19.68 -9.77 -0.80
CA GLU A 298 -19.95 -9.46 -2.20
C GLU A 298 -19.39 -10.55 -3.12
N ALA A 299 -20.30 -11.24 -3.81
CA ALA A 299 -19.97 -12.09 -4.93
C ALA A 299 -19.47 -11.21 -6.08
N SER A 300 -18.18 -11.30 -6.41
CA SER A 300 -17.63 -10.68 -7.60
C SER A 300 -17.60 -11.70 -8.73
N ASP A 301 -18.12 -11.35 -9.91
CA ASP A 301 -18.01 -12.19 -11.13
C ASP A 301 -16.55 -12.49 -11.52
N VAL A 302 -15.58 -11.77 -10.93
CA VAL A 302 -14.14 -12.02 -11.04
C VAL A 302 -13.71 -13.34 -10.38
N ILE A 303 -14.47 -13.86 -9.41
CA ILE A 303 -14.04 -14.94 -8.52
C ILE A 303 -13.86 -16.29 -9.24
N LYS A 304 -14.66 -16.58 -10.27
CA LYS A 304 -14.58 -17.86 -11.01
C LYS A 304 -13.36 -17.95 -11.93
N SER A 305 -12.87 -16.83 -12.46
CA SER A 305 -11.68 -16.80 -13.31
C SER A 305 -10.37 -16.72 -12.49
N PHE A 306 -10.44 -16.25 -11.24
CA PHE A 306 -9.27 -15.95 -10.40
C PHE A 306 -8.65 -17.19 -9.76
N MET A 307 -9.49 -18.15 -9.37
CA MET A 307 -9.09 -19.44 -8.79
C MET A 307 -8.19 -20.28 -9.70
N GLY A 308 -8.30 -20.11 -11.02
CA GLY A 308 -7.60 -20.97 -11.98
C GLY A 308 -6.20 -20.54 -12.38
N HIS A 309 -5.79 -19.28 -12.14
CA HIS A 309 -4.61 -18.72 -12.83
C HIS A 309 -3.69 -17.78 -12.03
N TYR A 310 -4.10 -17.21 -10.88
CA TYR A 310 -3.36 -16.03 -10.35
C TYR A 310 -3.08 -15.95 -8.85
N GLY A 311 -3.61 -16.83 -8.00
CA GLY A 311 -3.49 -16.66 -6.55
C GLY A 311 -2.32 -17.43 -5.94
N ARG A 312 -1.53 -16.79 -5.07
CA ARG A 312 -0.57 -17.48 -4.21
C ARG A 312 -1.32 -18.46 -3.30
N ALA A 313 -1.45 -19.71 -3.74
CA ALA A 313 -2.28 -20.74 -3.12
C ALA A 313 -2.19 -20.84 -1.58
N PRO A 314 -1.02 -20.67 -0.95
CA PRO A 314 -0.90 -20.80 0.51
C PRO A 314 -1.70 -19.76 1.31
N TYR A 315 -1.94 -18.57 0.74
CA TYR A 315 -2.60 -17.45 1.42
C TYR A 315 -4.13 -17.48 1.24
N ILE A 316 -4.65 -18.35 0.37
CA ILE A 316 -6.09 -18.44 0.10
C ILE A 316 -6.75 -19.27 1.21
N ALA A 317 -7.66 -18.64 1.94
CA ALA A 317 -8.42 -19.29 2.99
C ALA A 317 -9.31 -20.42 2.43
N PRO A 318 -9.58 -21.51 3.19
CA PRO A 318 -10.32 -22.66 2.68
C PRO A 318 -11.71 -22.32 2.11
N GLU A 319 -12.46 -21.43 2.77
CA GLU A 319 -13.82 -21.01 2.38
C GLU A 319 -13.84 -20.21 1.07
N VAL A 320 -12.72 -19.57 0.74
CA VAL A 320 -12.58 -18.76 -0.47
C VAL A 320 -12.61 -19.63 -1.74
N ARG A 321 -12.25 -20.92 -1.64
CA ARG A 321 -12.42 -21.90 -2.73
C ARG A 321 -13.89 -22.06 -3.13
N SER A 322 -14.81 -21.81 -2.22
CA SER A 322 -16.26 -21.75 -2.48
C SER A 322 -16.74 -20.35 -2.88
N ALA A 323 -15.82 -19.46 -3.26
CA ALA A 323 -16.08 -18.09 -3.71
C ALA A 323 -16.67 -17.15 -2.65
N ILE A 324 -16.51 -17.46 -1.35
CA ILE A 324 -16.95 -16.62 -0.24
C ILE A 324 -15.72 -15.92 0.35
N TYR A 325 -15.68 -14.60 0.23
CA TYR A 325 -14.66 -13.77 0.86
C TYR A 325 -15.27 -12.97 2.00
N THR A 326 -14.60 -12.99 3.14
CA THR A 326 -14.92 -12.15 4.31
C THR A 326 -13.64 -11.56 4.88
N GLU A 327 -13.78 -10.66 5.83
CA GLU A 327 -12.71 -10.12 6.67
C GLU A 327 -11.89 -11.24 7.31
N LYS A 328 -12.54 -12.37 7.66
CA LYS A 328 -11.88 -13.55 8.23
C LYS A 328 -10.95 -14.25 7.23
N SER A 329 -11.16 -14.10 5.92
CA SER A 329 -10.25 -14.60 4.89
C SER A 329 -8.94 -13.80 4.85
N ASP A 330 -9.01 -12.49 5.14
CA ASP A 330 -7.80 -11.65 5.32
C ASP A 330 -7.02 -12.07 6.57
N ILE A 331 -7.72 -12.44 7.67
CA ILE A 331 -7.08 -12.95 8.89
C ILE A 331 -6.33 -14.26 8.63
N TYR A 332 -6.88 -15.15 7.83
CA TYR A 332 -6.17 -16.36 7.41
C TYR A 332 -4.86 -16.01 6.69
N SER A 333 -4.93 -15.08 5.74
CA SER A 333 -3.75 -14.60 5.00
C SER A 333 -2.70 -13.98 5.93
N LEU A 334 -3.13 -13.21 6.95
CA LEU A 334 -2.24 -12.69 7.99
C LEU A 334 -1.62 -13.83 8.81
N GLY A 335 -2.37 -14.87 9.17
CA GLY A 335 -1.86 -16.06 9.86
C GLY A 335 -0.75 -16.75 9.07
N VAL A 336 -0.87 -16.80 7.75
CA VAL A 336 0.18 -17.33 6.87
C VAL A 336 1.44 -16.45 6.95
N ILE A 337 1.29 -15.12 6.88
CA ILE A 337 2.42 -14.17 7.05
C ILE A 337 3.07 -14.33 8.43
N MET A 338 2.27 -14.42 9.50
CA MET A 338 2.74 -14.62 10.87
C MET A 338 3.62 -15.85 10.98
N TRP A 339 3.23 -16.96 10.37
CA TRP A 339 4.06 -18.16 10.34
C TRP A 339 5.36 -17.95 9.56
N GLN A 340 5.32 -17.26 8.42
CA GLN A 340 6.50 -17.00 7.59
C GLN A 340 7.53 -16.07 8.25
N LEU A 341 7.07 -15.08 9.02
CA LEU A 341 7.94 -14.19 9.81
C LEU A 341 8.84 -14.99 10.77
N ILE A 342 8.34 -16.11 11.29
CA ILE A 342 9.07 -16.99 12.19
C ILE A 342 9.83 -18.08 11.44
N SER A 343 9.24 -18.71 10.44
CA SER A 343 9.87 -19.83 9.73
C SER A 343 10.96 -19.38 8.77
N GLY A 344 10.89 -18.13 8.29
CA GLY A 344 11.75 -17.62 7.24
C GLY A 344 11.50 -18.30 5.88
N VAL A 345 10.37 -18.99 5.72
CA VAL A 345 10.01 -19.70 4.48
C VAL A 345 9.24 -18.77 3.55
N VAL A 346 9.77 -18.56 2.35
CA VAL A 346 9.07 -17.88 1.26
C VAL A 346 8.40 -18.93 0.37
N PHE A 347 7.10 -18.79 0.14
CA PHE A 347 6.38 -19.69 -0.77
C PHE A 347 6.73 -19.39 -2.23
N PRO A 348 6.98 -20.43 -3.05
CA PRO A 348 7.31 -20.27 -4.46
C PRO A 348 6.05 -20.04 -5.31
N SER A 349 6.19 -20.08 -6.64
CA SER A 349 5.04 -20.05 -7.54
C SER A 349 4.09 -21.23 -7.28
N PRO A 350 2.80 -21.12 -7.62
CA PRO A 350 1.81 -22.16 -7.35
C PRO A 350 2.22 -23.54 -7.89
N GLU A 351 2.82 -23.61 -9.07
CA GLU A 351 3.23 -24.89 -9.68
C GLU A 351 4.31 -25.60 -8.86
N VAL A 352 5.28 -24.82 -8.36
CA VAL A 352 6.35 -25.33 -7.51
C VAL A 352 5.80 -25.73 -6.15
N PHE A 353 4.90 -24.92 -5.58
CA PHE A 353 4.31 -25.22 -4.28
C PHE A 353 3.56 -26.55 -4.29
N LEU A 354 2.77 -26.81 -5.35
CA LEU A 354 1.97 -28.02 -5.50
C LEU A 354 2.81 -29.29 -5.76
N ASP A 355 4.05 -29.20 -6.30
CA ASP A 355 4.95 -30.36 -6.48
C ASP A 355 5.44 -30.95 -5.14
N ALA A 356 5.46 -30.13 -4.09
CA ALA A 356 5.98 -30.54 -2.78
C ALA A 356 5.32 -29.77 -1.63
N GLU A 357 4.01 -29.90 -1.48
CA GLU A 357 3.25 -29.23 -0.41
C GLU A 357 3.84 -29.52 0.99
N ASP A 358 4.35 -30.73 1.23
CA ASP A 358 5.01 -31.12 2.49
C ASP A 358 6.27 -30.31 2.83
N VAL A 359 6.99 -29.82 1.82
CA VAL A 359 8.17 -28.97 2.02
C VAL A 359 7.76 -27.59 2.53
N TYR A 360 6.56 -27.14 2.18
CA TYR A 360 6.03 -25.82 2.51
C TYR A 360 4.90 -25.87 3.55
N ARG A 361 4.62 -27.02 4.15
CA ARG A 361 3.55 -27.14 5.17
C ARG A 361 3.79 -26.19 6.34
N ILE A 362 2.69 -25.61 6.81
CA ILE A 362 2.63 -24.84 8.05
C ILE A 362 2.56 -25.81 9.22
N GLU A 363 3.47 -25.65 10.19
CA GLU A 363 3.57 -26.51 11.37
C GLU A 363 4.07 -25.72 12.59
N TRP A 364 3.96 -26.33 13.77
CA TRP A 364 4.55 -25.79 15.00
C TRP A 364 6.07 -25.73 14.89
N ILE A 365 6.64 -24.62 15.35
CA ILE A 365 8.06 -24.33 15.23
C ILE A 365 8.73 -24.45 16.61
N PRO A 366 9.74 -25.32 16.76
CA PRO A 366 10.51 -25.43 17.99
C PRO A 366 11.17 -24.10 18.37
N GLY A 367 11.17 -23.79 19.67
CA GLY A 367 11.82 -22.58 20.19
C GLY A 367 11.01 -21.28 20.03
N VAL A 368 9.77 -21.35 19.56
CA VAL A 368 8.91 -20.17 19.39
C VAL A 368 7.92 -20.08 20.56
N PRO A 369 7.69 -18.87 21.12
CA PRO A 369 6.75 -18.70 22.23
C PRO A 369 5.36 -19.28 21.92
N ARG A 370 4.84 -20.06 22.86
CA ARG A 370 3.57 -20.77 22.71
C ARG A 370 2.41 -19.85 22.33
N TRP A 371 2.32 -18.67 22.96
CA TRP A 371 1.27 -17.69 22.69
C TRP A 371 1.25 -17.25 21.21
N TYR A 372 2.41 -17.12 20.57
CA TYR A 372 2.51 -16.68 19.17
C TYR A 372 2.04 -17.79 18.23
N GLN A 373 2.45 -19.03 18.52
CA GLN A 373 2.03 -20.20 17.76
C GLN A 373 0.52 -20.43 17.89
N GLU A 374 -0.03 -20.31 19.09
CA GLU A 374 -1.48 -20.40 19.33
C GLU A 374 -2.25 -19.31 18.57
N LEU A 375 -1.78 -18.05 18.61
CA LEU A 375 -2.41 -16.96 17.86
C LEU A 375 -2.34 -17.19 16.35
N THR A 376 -1.18 -17.64 15.84
CA THR A 376 -0.98 -17.95 14.42
C THR A 376 -1.92 -19.07 13.97
N MET A 377 -2.04 -20.14 14.76
CA MET A 377 -2.92 -21.26 14.45
C MET A 377 -4.39 -20.88 14.56
N ALA A 378 -4.78 -20.00 15.49
CA ALA A 378 -6.13 -19.45 15.56
C ALA A 378 -6.49 -18.64 14.31
N CYS A 379 -5.56 -17.85 13.75
CA CYS A 379 -5.77 -17.17 12.47
C CYS A 379 -5.95 -18.14 11.29
N LEU A 380 -5.35 -19.33 11.37
CA LEU A 380 -5.39 -20.37 10.33
C LEU A 380 -6.52 -21.38 10.48
N GLU A 381 -7.44 -21.18 11.43
CA GLU A 381 -8.59 -22.07 11.63
C GLU A 381 -9.39 -22.26 10.33
N PRO A 382 -9.72 -23.50 9.92
CA PRO A 382 -10.48 -23.73 8.70
C PRO A 382 -11.86 -23.07 8.71
N CYS A 383 -12.50 -23.01 9.89
CA CYS A 383 -13.78 -22.34 10.07
C CYS A 383 -13.56 -20.83 10.29
N PRO A 384 -14.04 -19.94 9.40
CA PRO A 384 -13.81 -18.50 9.50
C PRO A 384 -14.27 -17.89 10.82
N GLU A 385 -15.35 -18.41 11.39
CA GLU A 385 -15.97 -17.93 12.64
C GLU A 385 -15.10 -18.19 13.87
N HIS A 386 -14.16 -19.14 13.80
CA HIS A 386 -13.22 -19.43 14.89
C HIS A 386 -11.94 -18.60 14.82
N ARG A 387 -11.71 -17.87 13.73
CA ARG A 387 -10.57 -16.97 13.62
C ARG A 387 -10.84 -15.71 14.46
N PRO A 388 -9.82 -15.07 15.05
CA PRO A 388 -9.97 -13.79 15.74
C PRO A 388 -10.32 -12.65 14.77
N LEU A 389 -10.70 -11.49 15.29
CA LEU A 389 -10.77 -10.23 14.55
C LEU A 389 -9.38 -9.62 14.38
N ALA A 390 -9.21 -8.73 13.39
CA ALA A 390 -7.94 -8.05 13.14
C ALA A 390 -7.47 -7.27 14.38
N GLU A 391 -8.38 -6.52 15.02
CA GLU A 391 -8.07 -5.77 16.24
C GLU A 391 -7.59 -6.69 17.38
N GLU A 392 -8.23 -7.84 17.59
CA GLU A 392 -7.86 -8.81 18.62
C GLU A 392 -6.44 -9.35 18.39
N VAL A 393 -6.07 -9.67 17.14
CA VAL A 393 -4.70 -10.09 16.79
C VAL A 393 -3.69 -8.99 17.15
N GLY A 394 -4.00 -7.74 16.78
CA GLY A 394 -3.13 -6.59 17.06
C GLY A 394 -2.93 -6.34 18.55
N LEU A 395 -4.00 -6.41 19.35
CA LEU A 395 -3.98 -6.24 20.80
C LEU A 395 -3.17 -7.35 21.50
N ILE A 396 -3.36 -8.61 21.09
CA ILE A 396 -2.62 -9.75 21.66
C ILE A 396 -1.13 -9.62 21.32
N ALA A 397 -0.78 -9.36 20.06
CA ALA A 397 0.62 -9.18 19.65
C ALA A 397 1.29 -8.01 20.42
N ARG A 398 0.59 -6.88 20.56
CA ARG A 398 1.08 -5.69 21.28
C ARG A 398 1.34 -5.98 22.76
N LYS A 399 0.44 -6.72 23.41
CA LYS A 399 0.59 -7.10 24.82
C LYS A 399 1.90 -7.86 25.07
N PHE A 400 2.29 -8.74 24.14
CA PHE A 400 3.51 -9.54 24.28
C PHE A 400 4.76 -8.85 23.73
N ALA A 401 4.64 -7.83 22.89
CA ALA A 401 5.76 -7.00 22.41
C ALA A 401 6.49 -6.24 23.55
N VAL A 402 5.77 -5.89 24.63
CA VAL A 402 6.28 -5.06 25.75
C VAL A 402 6.84 -5.91 26.92
N SER A 403 6.79 -7.24 26.82
CA SER A 403 7.19 -8.12 27.93
C SER A 403 8.72 -8.38 27.96
N PRO A 404 9.43 -8.09 29.07
CA PRO A 404 10.86 -8.39 29.19
C PRO A 404 11.08 -9.90 29.38
N GLN A 405 11.12 -10.67 28.29
CA GLN A 405 11.39 -12.11 28.28
C GLN A 405 12.78 -12.41 27.70
N SER A 406 13.84 -11.89 28.32
CA SER A 406 15.21 -11.93 27.80
C SER A 406 15.98 -13.24 28.03
N GLU A 407 15.64 -14.01 29.07
CA GLU A 407 16.41 -15.23 29.43
C GLU A 407 15.86 -16.51 28.76
N GLN A 408 14.53 -16.68 28.71
CA GLN A 408 13.89 -17.84 28.05
C GLN A 408 14.11 -17.83 26.52
N MET A 409 14.18 -16.64 25.91
CA MET A 409 14.37 -16.50 24.46
C MET A 409 15.71 -17.06 23.97
N ARG A 410 16.79 -16.94 24.77
CA ARG A 410 18.14 -17.39 24.38
C ARG A 410 18.29 -18.91 24.29
N VAL A 411 17.66 -19.66 25.20
CA VAL A 411 17.73 -21.14 25.21
C VAL A 411 16.99 -21.72 24.00
N HIS A 412 15.83 -21.14 23.69
CA HIS A 412 14.98 -21.56 22.59
C HIS A 412 15.48 -21.12 21.20
N GLN A 413 16.40 -20.15 21.14
CA GLN A 413 16.99 -19.65 19.90
C GLN A 413 17.75 -20.74 19.12
N LYS A 414 18.40 -21.71 19.79
CA LYS A 414 19.15 -22.79 19.12
C LYS A 414 18.24 -23.75 18.36
N ASP A 415 17.14 -24.16 18.99
CA ASP A 415 16.17 -25.06 18.39
C ASP A 415 15.49 -24.40 17.18
N TRP A 416 15.16 -23.12 17.31
CA TRP A 416 14.61 -22.33 16.22
C TRP A 416 15.60 -22.17 15.06
N ILE A 417 16.86 -21.81 15.32
CA ILE A 417 17.91 -21.70 14.27
C ILE A 417 18.04 -23.02 13.52
N ALA A 418 18.14 -24.14 14.24
CA ALA A 418 18.27 -25.47 13.63
C ALA A 418 17.05 -25.85 12.78
N TYR A 419 15.84 -25.46 13.21
CA TYR A 419 14.63 -25.61 12.40
C TYR A 419 14.67 -24.73 11.15
N ALA A 420 14.91 -23.42 11.30
CA ALA A 420 14.88 -22.44 10.22
C ALA A 420 15.91 -22.76 9.13
N THR A 421 17.14 -23.10 9.52
CA THR A 421 18.21 -23.52 8.59
C THR A 421 17.78 -24.74 7.79
N ARG A 422 17.33 -25.81 8.46
CA ARG A 422 16.89 -27.04 7.80
C ARG A 422 15.72 -26.80 6.84
N ARG A 423 14.75 -25.98 7.25
CA ARG A 423 13.57 -25.68 6.43
C ARG A 423 13.96 -24.91 5.18
N ARG A 424 14.82 -23.90 5.31
CA ARG A 424 15.34 -23.11 4.17
C ARG A 424 16.14 -23.97 3.21
N GLU A 425 17.02 -24.84 3.71
CA GLU A 425 17.78 -25.78 2.87
C GLU A 425 16.85 -26.72 2.09
N ALA A 426 15.81 -27.25 2.72
CA ALA A 426 14.82 -28.09 2.05
C ALA A 426 14.05 -27.32 0.96
N CYS A 427 13.62 -26.09 1.24
CA CYS A 427 12.95 -25.24 0.25
C CYS A 427 13.87 -24.89 -0.93
N GLN A 428 15.14 -24.56 -0.68
CA GLN A 428 16.13 -24.25 -1.72
C GLN A 428 16.44 -25.48 -2.58
N ALA A 429 16.68 -26.64 -1.95
CA ALA A 429 16.92 -27.89 -2.66
C ALA A 429 15.73 -28.28 -3.55
N HIS A 430 14.51 -28.10 -3.05
CA HIS A 430 13.29 -28.34 -3.81
C HIS A 430 13.19 -27.41 -5.04
N GLN A 431 13.39 -26.10 -4.86
CA GLN A 431 13.35 -25.12 -5.97
C GLN A 431 14.42 -25.41 -7.02
N GLN A 432 15.66 -25.72 -6.61
CA GLN A 432 16.73 -26.11 -7.54
C GLN A 432 16.38 -27.35 -8.34
N ARG A 433 15.82 -28.38 -7.68
CA ARG A 433 15.36 -29.61 -8.35
C ARG A 433 14.26 -29.28 -9.37
N TRP A 434 13.29 -28.45 -9.02
CA TRP A 434 12.23 -28.03 -9.94
C TRP A 434 12.78 -27.28 -11.16
N SER A 435 13.69 -26.32 -10.97
CA SER A 435 14.32 -25.59 -12.08
C SER A 435 15.04 -26.51 -13.06
N THR A 436 15.74 -27.54 -12.55
CA THR A 436 16.41 -28.53 -13.42
C THR A 436 15.44 -29.43 -14.20
N LYS A 437 14.29 -29.81 -13.61
CA LYS A 437 13.23 -30.56 -14.33
C LYS A 437 12.78 -29.80 -15.59
N GLY A 438 12.61 -28.48 -15.51
CA GLY A 438 12.18 -27.63 -16.63
C GLY A 438 13.24 -27.44 -17.73
N THR A 439 14.53 -27.62 -17.44
CA THR A 439 15.62 -27.45 -18.43
C THR A 439 15.91 -28.73 -19.22
N THR A 440 15.51 -29.90 -18.71
CA THR A 440 15.85 -31.20 -19.32
C THR A 440 14.88 -31.61 -20.46
N THR A 441 13.77 -30.88 -20.66
CA THR A 441 12.76 -31.14 -21.70
C THR A 441 13.00 -30.39 -23.02
N THR A 442 14.11 -29.67 -23.18
CA THR A 442 14.49 -28.99 -24.44
C THR A 442 15.64 -29.71 -25.16
N THR A 443 15.57 -31.02 -25.33
CA THR A 443 16.33 -31.73 -26.38
C THR A 443 15.41 -31.98 -27.56
N THR A 444 15.50 -31.12 -28.57
CA THR A 444 14.96 -31.35 -29.91
C THR A 444 15.41 -32.71 -30.44
N PRO A 445 14.49 -33.65 -30.77
CA PRO A 445 14.86 -34.77 -31.61
C PRO A 445 14.96 -34.28 -33.05
N SER A 446 16.12 -34.51 -33.65
CA SER A 446 16.35 -34.42 -35.09
C SER A 446 15.31 -35.22 -35.87
N THR A 447 14.72 -34.59 -36.87
CA THR A 447 13.85 -35.18 -37.89
C THR A 447 14.51 -36.38 -38.59
N PRO A 448 13.68 -37.38 -38.96
CA PRO A 448 13.69 -37.78 -40.35
C PRO A 448 12.29 -37.82 -40.97
N THR A 449 12.27 -37.43 -42.24
CA THR A 449 11.17 -37.33 -43.20
C THR A 449 10.53 -38.69 -43.51
N THR A 450 9.19 -38.78 -43.56
CA THR A 450 8.38 -39.26 -44.72
C THR A 450 6.86 -39.36 -44.45
N ALA A 451 6.10 -38.63 -45.26
CA ALA A 451 4.84 -38.97 -45.98
C ALA A 451 3.58 -39.58 -45.28
N ASN A 452 2.48 -38.78 -45.41
CA ASN A 452 1.07 -39.10 -45.72
C ASN A 452 0.19 -39.97 -44.80
N GLY A 453 -0.97 -39.42 -44.43
CA GLY A 453 -2.20 -40.17 -44.13
C GLY A 453 -3.28 -39.36 -43.40
N HIS A 454 -4.43 -39.16 -44.05
CA HIS A 454 -5.64 -38.52 -43.50
C HIS A 454 -6.26 -39.26 -42.30
N GLY A 455 -6.95 -38.53 -41.41
CA GLY A 455 -7.93 -39.11 -40.49
C GLY A 455 -8.37 -38.14 -39.39
N GLY A 456 -9.62 -37.67 -39.44
CA GLY A 456 -10.23 -36.85 -38.39
C GLY A 456 -10.59 -37.65 -37.14
N GLY A 457 -10.72 -36.94 -36.01
CA GLY A 457 -11.21 -37.50 -34.76
C GLY A 457 -11.05 -36.51 -33.61
N ALA A 458 -12.17 -36.03 -33.09
CA ALA A 458 -12.25 -35.27 -31.84
C ALA A 458 -11.81 -36.15 -30.65
N ALA A 459 -11.01 -35.61 -29.75
CA ALA A 459 -10.75 -36.18 -28.43
C ALA A 459 -10.69 -35.04 -27.42
N GLY A 460 -11.58 -35.08 -26.44
CA GLY A 460 -11.66 -34.12 -25.35
C GLY A 460 -10.54 -34.32 -24.34
N ASP A 461 -10.03 -33.22 -23.82
CA ASP A 461 -9.07 -33.19 -22.73
C ASP A 461 -9.73 -33.68 -21.43
N LEU A 462 -9.22 -34.80 -20.94
CA LEU A 462 -9.52 -35.36 -19.62
C LEU A 462 -8.82 -34.51 -18.56
N ILE A 463 -9.60 -33.68 -17.87
CA ILE A 463 -9.21 -33.05 -16.59
C ILE A 463 -9.14 -34.18 -15.54
N PRO A 464 -8.03 -34.37 -14.81
CA PRO A 464 -8.01 -35.31 -13.71
C PRO A 464 -8.83 -34.72 -12.55
N THR A 465 -9.92 -35.40 -12.19
CA THR A 465 -10.71 -35.09 -11.00
C THR A 465 -9.88 -35.41 -9.75
N ARG A 466 -9.52 -34.37 -9.00
CA ARG A 466 -8.84 -34.45 -7.68
C ARG A 466 -9.78 -35.14 -6.67
N ASN A 467 -9.25 -36.13 -5.94
CA ASN A 467 -10.02 -36.96 -5.01
C ASN A 467 -10.39 -36.17 -3.74
N LYS A 468 -11.67 -36.21 -3.37
CA LYS A 468 -12.23 -35.60 -2.15
C LYS A 468 -11.56 -36.06 -0.84
N GLU A 469 -10.95 -37.25 -0.84
CA GLU A 469 -10.32 -37.84 0.34
C GLU A 469 -8.98 -37.16 0.72
N GLU A 470 -8.29 -36.50 -0.22
CA GLU A 470 -7.06 -35.75 0.07
C GLU A 470 -7.36 -34.41 0.76
N ASP A 471 -8.47 -33.75 0.37
CA ASP A 471 -8.94 -32.51 1.01
C ASP A 471 -9.39 -32.78 2.46
N ASP A 472 -10.04 -33.92 2.72
CA ASP A 472 -10.47 -34.32 4.06
C ASP A 472 -9.29 -34.63 5.01
N MET A 473 -8.16 -35.11 4.47
CA MET A 473 -6.97 -35.42 5.28
C MET A 473 -6.19 -34.15 5.68
N MET A 474 -6.19 -33.10 4.85
CA MET A 474 -5.61 -31.80 5.19
C MET A 474 -6.43 -31.09 6.29
N MET A 475 -7.76 -31.25 6.26
CA MET A 475 -8.69 -30.70 7.27
C MET A 475 -8.55 -31.30 8.67
N MET A 476 -8.08 -32.55 8.79
CA MET A 476 -7.95 -33.28 10.06
C MET A 476 -6.78 -32.84 10.94
N THR A 477 -5.80 -32.09 10.41
CA THR A 477 -4.60 -31.68 11.17
C THR A 477 -4.76 -30.35 11.91
N ALA A 478 -5.75 -29.53 11.55
CA ALA A 478 -5.95 -28.20 12.12
C ALA A 478 -7.02 -28.13 13.23
N SER A 479 -7.84 -29.17 13.41
CA SER A 479 -8.95 -29.12 14.38
C SER A 479 -8.48 -29.51 15.80
N ARG A 480 -8.08 -28.51 16.58
CA ARG A 480 -8.13 -28.57 18.05
C ARG A 480 -8.78 -27.29 18.53
N VAL A 481 -10.02 -27.40 18.99
CA VAL A 481 -10.79 -26.33 19.65
C VAL A 481 -9.90 -25.61 20.67
N TYR A 482 -9.44 -24.40 20.35
CA TYR A 482 -8.70 -23.54 21.26
C TYR A 482 -9.69 -22.74 22.09
N GLU A 483 -9.91 -23.13 23.34
CA GLU A 483 -10.67 -22.29 24.27
C GLU A 483 -9.80 -21.11 24.71
N PHE A 484 -10.02 -19.92 24.13
CA PHE A 484 -9.58 -18.64 24.69
C PHE A 484 -10.36 -18.33 25.98
N ARG A 485 -10.18 -19.15 27.03
CA ARG A 485 -10.75 -18.89 28.35
C ARG A 485 -9.67 -18.27 29.24
N ASN A 486 -9.96 -17.05 29.69
CA ASN A 486 -9.19 -16.17 30.59
C ASN A 486 -8.39 -15.04 29.90
N LEU A 487 -9.04 -14.27 29.03
CA LEU A 487 -8.65 -12.87 28.83
C LEU A 487 -9.19 -12.03 30.00
N PRO A 488 -8.37 -11.25 30.73
CA PRO A 488 -8.85 -10.20 31.62
C PRO A 488 -9.69 -9.19 30.82
N SER A 489 -10.63 -8.50 31.46
CA SER A 489 -11.50 -7.51 30.82
C SER A 489 -10.71 -6.51 29.96
N LEU A 490 -11.16 -6.33 28.71
CA LEU A 490 -10.60 -5.41 27.71
C LEU A 490 -10.45 -3.95 28.22
N ASP A 491 -11.13 -3.59 29.31
CA ASP A 491 -11.16 -2.25 29.90
C ASP A 491 -9.78 -1.72 30.36
N GLU A 492 -8.80 -2.59 30.65
CA GLU A 492 -7.45 -2.15 31.09
C GLU A 492 -6.47 -1.88 29.93
N LEU A 493 -6.78 -2.29 28.69
CA LEU A 493 -5.90 -2.14 27.52
C LEU A 493 -6.21 -0.89 26.66
N VAL A 494 -7.26 -0.14 27.00
CA VAL A 494 -7.77 1.03 26.26
C VAL A 494 -6.94 2.31 26.50
N ASN A 495 -6.04 2.32 27.50
CA ASN A 495 -5.32 3.54 27.91
C ASN A 495 -3.81 3.54 27.64
N LEU A 496 -3.32 2.74 26.69
CA LEU A 496 -1.95 2.91 26.18
C LEU A 496 -1.99 3.86 24.96
N PRO A 497 -1.27 5.00 24.97
CA PRO A 497 -1.37 5.99 23.92
C PRO A 497 -0.92 5.37 22.59
N PHE A 498 -1.86 5.29 21.65
CA PHE A 498 -1.63 4.88 20.28
C PHE A 498 -1.87 6.08 19.37
N HIS A 499 -1.03 7.11 19.47
CA HIS A 499 -0.92 8.17 18.46
C HIS A 499 0.43 8.88 18.66
N HIS A 500 1.47 8.43 17.98
CA HIS A 500 2.26 9.39 17.23
C HIS A 500 1.83 9.20 15.79
N ARG A 501 0.92 10.06 15.32
CA ARG A 501 0.71 10.17 13.88
C ARG A 501 2.03 10.68 13.29
N PRO A 502 2.44 10.27 12.08
CA PRO A 502 3.68 10.77 11.45
C PRO A 502 3.74 12.30 11.23
N PHE A 503 2.80 13.09 11.76
CA PHE A 503 2.75 14.55 11.67
C PHE A 503 2.17 15.24 12.92
N ASP A 504 2.23 14.62 14.10
CA ASP A 504 1.98 15.37 15.33
C ASP A 504 3.16 16.32 15.58
N ALA A 505 2.88 17.62 15.53
CA ALA A 505 3.85 18.69 15.79
C ALA A 505 4.19 18.76 17.29
N ALA A 506 4.94 17.79 17.78
CA ALA A 506 5.54 17.81 19.11
C ALA A 506 6.77 16.89 19.13
N ASP A 507 7.88 17.37 18.57
CA ASP A 507 9.24 17.22 19.15
C ASP A 507 10.28 17.95 18.28
N LEU A 508 10.07 19.25 18.10
CA LEU A 508 11.12 20.19 17.73
C LEU A 508 11.30 21.23 18.85
N SER A 509 11.61 20.76 20.04
CA SER A 509 12.30 21.55 21.07
C SER A 509 13.13 20.59 21.93
N GLY A 510 14.45 20.69 21.81
CA GLY A 510 15.40 19.74 22.35
C GLY A 510 15.62 19.75 23.87
N GLU A 511 16.73 19.07 24.24
CA GLU A 511 17.25 18.77 25.59
C GLU A 511 16.46 17.64 26.28
N TYR A 512 16.92 16.37 26.32
CA TYR A 512 18.20 15.85 26.81
C TYR A 512 18.55 14.49 26.17
#